data_AF-A0A059LI66-F1
#
_entry.id   AF-A0A059LI66-F1
#
_cell.length_a   1.000
_cell.length_b   1.000
_cell.length_c   1.000
_cell.angle_alpha   90.00
_cell.angle_beta   90.00
_cell.angle_gamma   90.00
#
_symmetry.space_group_name_H-M   'P 1'
#
loop_
_entity.id
_entity.type
_entity.pdbx_description
1 polymer ?
#
loop_
_entity_poly.entity_id
_entity_poly.type
_entity_poly.pdbx_seq_one_letter_code
_entity_poly.pdbx_strand_id
1 'polypeptide(L)'
;VEKRQAQTYEELLREQAEGAGAEELAEAPDSDDEAPVYNPLKLPLGWDGKPIPYWLYRLHGLNLEFKCQICGNASYWGRRAFERHFKETQHQQGMKALGIPNSKHFFEVTEIEDARKLWAELQERRKGTSFEADQDEEFEDAEGNVYKKKTWLDLKRQGLV
;
A
#
# COMPACT_ATOMS: atom_id res chain seq x y z
N VAL A 1 -41.81 -10.00 -22.03
CA VAL A 1 -40.92 -11.18 -22.02
C VAL A 1 -41.33 -12.18 -23.12
N GLU A 2 -42.61 -12.41 -23.38
CA GLU A 2 -43.07 -13.34 -24.43
C GLU A 2 -42.77 -12.91 -25.88
N LYS A 3 -42.61 -11.61 -26.18
CA LYS A 3 -42.33 -11.14 -27.55
C LYS A 3 -40.91 -11.44 -28.08
N ARG A 4 -39.98 -11.86 -27.21
CA ARG A 4 -38.56 -12.09 -27.58
C ARG A 4 -38.24 -13.53 -27.97
N GLN A 5 -39.14 -14.48 -27.77
CA GLN A 5 -38.87 -15.90 -28.04
C GLN A 5 -39.19 -16.34 -29.47
N ALA A 6 -39.77 -15.45 -30.30
CA ALA A 6 -40.17 -15.76 -31.68
C ALA A 6 -39.40 -14.99 -32.76
N GLN A 7 -38.39 -14.18 -32.38
CA GLN A 7 -37.59 -13.43 -33.35
C GLN A 7 -36.61 -14.36 -34.07
N THR A 8 -36.49 -14.19 -35.38
CA THR A 8 -35.52 -14.91 -36.19
C THR A 8 -34.12 -14.34 -35.99
N TYR A 9 -33.09 -15.15 -36.24
CA TYR A 9 -31.69 -14.77 -36.01
C TYR A 9 -31.27 -13.50 -36.78
N GLU A 10 -31.81 -13.29 -37.98
CA GLU A 10 -31.55 -12.11 -38.80
C GLU A 10 -32.19 -10.83 -38.22
N GLU A 11 -33.37 -10.94 -37.61
CA GLU A 11 -34.06 -9.80 -36.99
C GLU A 11 -33.36 -9.35 -35.69
N LEU A 12 -32.83 -10.31 -34.93
CA LEU A 12 -32.02 -10.05 -33.72
C LEU A 12 -30.71 -9.32 -34.05
N LEU A 13 -30.05 -9.70 -35.15
CA LEU A 13 -28.84 -9.04 -35.63
C LEU A 13 -29.12 -7.61 -36.11
N ARG A 14 -30.28 -7.38 -36.75
CA ARG A 14 -30.67 -6.05 -37.24
C ARG A 14 -31.02 -5.10 -36.08
N GLU A 15 -31.77 -5.56 -35.07
CA GLU A 15 -32.03 -4.74 -33.85
C GLU A 15 -30.73 -4.41 -33.09
N GLN A 16 -29.77 -5.35 -33.06
CA GLN A 16 -28.47 -5.13 -32.41
C GLN A 16 -27.58 -4.14 -33.19
N ALA A 17 -27.63 -4.16 -34.53
CA ALA A 17 -26.94 -3.21 -35.38
C ALA A 17 -27.57 -1.81 -35.33
N GLU A 18 -28.89 -1.71 -35.26
CA GLU A 18 -29.62 -0.44 -35.15
C GLU A 18 -29.49 0.19 -33.76
N GLY A 19 -29.36 -0.62 -32.70
CA GLY A 19 -29.09 -0.14 -31.34
C GLY A 19 -27.65 0.36 -31.10
N ALA A 20 -26.71 0.02 -31.98
CA ALA A 20 -25.31 0.44 -31.90
C ALA A 20 -25.01 1.78 -32.61
N GLY A 21 -26.00 2.38 -33.28
CA GLY A 21 -25.82 3.58 -34.11
C GLY A 21 -25.95 4.93 -33.40
N ALA A 22 -26.03 4.98 -32.06
CA ALA A 22 -26.50 6.18 -31.34
C ALA A 22 -25.63 6.68 -30.16
N GLU A 23 -24.33 6.40 -30.09
CA GLU A 23 -23.42 7.09 -29.15
C GLU A 23 -22.12 7.56 -29.83
N GLU A 24 -22.18 8.82 -30.28
CA GLU A 24 -21.18 9.89 -30.20
C GLU A 24 -19.79 9.72 -30.88
N LEU A 25 -19.64 10.44 -32.00
CA LEU A 25 -18.38 10.89 -32.58
C LEU A 25 -17.54 11.65 -31.54
N ALA A 26 -16.31 11.19 -31.27
CA ALA A 26 -15.25 12.03 -30.71
C ALA A 26 -13.88 11.67 -31.30
N GLU A 27 -13.40 12.59 -32.15
CA GLU A 27 -12.03 12.91 -32.57
C GLU A 27 -10.96 11.80 -32.68
N ALA A 28 -10.51 11.56 -33.92
CA ALA A 28 -9.28 10.84 -34.23
C ALA A 28 -8.04 11.72 -33.97
N PRO A 29 -6.93 11.11 -33.51
CA PRO A 29 -5.66 11.38 -34.17
C PRO A 29 -4.94 10.08 -34.58
N ASP A 30 -4.62 10.04 -35.87
CA ASP A 30 -3.42 9.51 -36.54
C ASP A 30 -2.40 8.69 -35.71
N SER A 31 -2.34 7.37 -35.92
CA SER A 31 -1.16 6.64 -36.44
C SER A 31 -1.16 5.15 -36.04
N ASP A 32 -0.99 4.32 -37.08
CA ASP A 32 -0.70 2.87 -37.09
C ASP A 32 -1.80 1.90 -36.62
N ASP A 33 -2.04 0.90 -37.47
CA ASP A 33 -3.14 -0.06 -37.43
C ASP A 33 -3.13 -0.98 -36.19
N GLU A 34 -3.94 -0.66 -35.16
CA GLU A 34 -4.52 -1.67 -34.27
C GLU A 34 -6.02 -1.36 -34.08
N ALA A 35 -6.87 -2.21 -34.67
CA ALA A 35 -8.31 -2.14 -34.47
C ALA A 35 -8.65 -2.05 -32.97
N PRO A 36 -9.64 -1.22 -32.56
CA PRO A 36 -10.00 -1.07 -31.15
C PRO A 36 -10.30 -2.44 -30.56
N VAL A 37 -9.44 -2.87 -29.64
CA VAL A 37 -9.51 -4.18 -29.00
C VAL A 37 -10.84 -4.29 -28.28
N TYR A 38 -11.74 -5.16 -28.78
CA TYR A 38 -13.07 -5.35 -28.23
C TYR A 38 -12.99 -5.88 -26.78
N ASN A 39 -13.15 -4.97 -25.81
CA ASN A 39 -13.10 -5.25 -24.37
C ASN A 39 -14.47 -4.98 -23.72
N PRO A 40 -15.47 -5.84 -23.96
CA PRO A 40 -16.85 -5.62 -23.49
C PRO A 40 -16.96 -5.63 -21.96
N LEU A 41 -15.99 -6.23 -21.25
CA LEU A 41 -15.94 -6.30 -19.79
C LEU A 41 -15.06 -5.22 -19.15
N LYS A 42 -14.46 -4.32 -19.95
CA LYS A 42 -13.53 -3.26 -19.50
C LYS A 42 -12.46 -3.77 -18.52
N LEU A 43 -11.96 -4.99 -18.76
CA LEU A 43 -10.90 -5.58 -17.93
C LEU A 43 -9.59 -4.83 -18.18
N PRO A 44 -8.72 -4.67 -17.16
CA PRO A 44 -7.41 -4.05 -17.35
C PRO A 44 -6.63 -4.79 -18.43
N LEU A 45 -6.01 -4.02 -19.32
CA LEU A 45 -5.22 -4.55 -20.43
C LEU A 45 -3.95 -5.20 -19.89
N GLY A 46 -3.57 -6.31 -20.49
CA GLY A 46 -2.30 -6.97 -20.17
C GLY A 46 -1.11 -6.19 -20.70
N TRP A 47 0.09 -6.72 -20.45
CA TRP A 47 1.33 -6.20 -21.02
C TRP A 47 1.43 -6.37 -22.54
N ASP A 48 0.57 -7.19 -23.14
CA ASP A 48 0.44 -7.43 -24.59
C ASP A 48 -0.62 -6.51 -25.24
N GLY A 49 -1.13 -5.49 -24.52
CA GLY A 49 -2.18 -4.58 -25.02
C GLY A 49 -3.57 -5.20 -25.18
N LYS A 50 -3.69 -6.53 -25.10
CA LYS A 50 -4.93 -7.30 -25.21
C LYS A 50 -5.67 -7.41 -23.86
N PRO A 51 -7.00 -7.62 -23.86
CA PRO A 51 -7.75 -7.74 -22.63
C PRO A 51 -7.40 -9.07 -21.96
N ILE A 52 -7.10 -9.02 -20.66
CA ILE A 52 -6.74 -10.21 -19.90
C ILE A 52 -7.94 -11.18 -19.88
N PRO A 53 -7.74 -12.47 -20.19
CA PRO A 53 -8.80 -13.46 -20.04
C PRO A 53 -9.40 -13.44 -18.64
N TYR A 54 -10.73 -13.49 -18.55
CA TYR A 54 -11.43 -13.28 -17.27
C TYR A 54 -11.06 -14.30 -16.18
N TRP A 55 -10.76 -15.55 -16.56
CA TRP A 55 -10.28 -16.56 -15.62
C TRP A 55 -8.91 -16.21 -15.04
N LEU A 56 -8.02 -15.60 -15.84
CA LEU A 56 -6.69 -15.18 -15.42
C LEU A 56 -6.78 -13.95 -14.50
N TYR A 57 -7.70 -13.04 -14.82
CA TYR A 57 -8.05 -11.91 -13.97
C TYR A 57 -8.51 -12.35 -12.56
N ARG A 58 -9.42 -13.34 -12.50
CA ARG A 58 -9.85 -13.94 -11.22
C ARG A 58 -8.73 -14.73 -10.53
N LEU A 59 -7.96 -15.52 -11.27
CA LEU A 59 -6.90 -16.37 -10.71
C LEU A 59 -5.82 -15.54 -10.02
N HIS A 60 -5.41 -14.43 -10.61
CA HIS A 60 -4.42 -13.53 -10.02
C HIS A 60 -5.01 -12.51 -9.04
N GLY A 61 -6.31 -12.59 -8.76
CA GLY A 61 -6.97 -11.71 -7.78
C GLY A 61 -6.97 -10.24 -8.17
N LEU A 62 -6.88 -9.92 -9.47
CA LEU A 62 -6.90 -8.54 -9.98
C LEU A 62 -8.26 -7.85 -9.75
N ASN A 63 -9.28 -8.62 -9.35
CA ASN A 63 -10.60 -8.15 -8.94
C ASN A 63 -10.70 -7.69 -7.48
N LEU A 64 -9.63 -7.90 -6.69
CA LEU A 64 -9.59 -7.49 -5.30
C LEU A 64 -9.00 -6.08 -5.20
N GLU A 65 -9.77 -5.15 -4.66
CA GLU A 65 -9.35 -3.79 -4.38
C GLU A 65 -8.71 -3.73 -2.98
N PHE A 66 -7.50 -3.18 -2.91
CA PHE A 66 -6.81 -2.90 -1.65
C PHE A 66 -6.55 -1.41 -1.52
N LYS A 67 -6.97 -0.80 -0.42
CA LYS A 67 -6.78 0.62 -0.16
C LYS A 67 -5.65 0.84 0.83
N CYS A 68 -4.82 1.85 0.59
CA CYS A 68 -3.76 2.25 1.51
C CYS A 68 -3.98 3.69 1.98
N GLN A 69 -4.26 3.87 3.27
CA GLN A 69 -4.54 5.19 3.86
C GLN A 69 -3.29 6.06 3.90
N ILE A 70 -2.12 5.46 4.16
CA ILE A 70 -0.81 6.14 4.17
C ILE A 70 -0.48 6.78 2.81
N CYS A 71 -0.95 6.17 1.71
CA CYS A 71 -0.81 6.69 0.35
C CYS A 71 -1.92 7.68 -0.07
N GLY A 72 -2.77 8.14 0.86
CA GLY A 72 -3.90 9.02 0.53
C GLY A 72 -5.12 8.27 -0.02
N ASN A 73 -5.41 7.08 0.51
CA ASN A 73 -6.49 6.19 0.06
C ASN A 73 -6.35 5.74 -1.41
N ALA A 74 -5.11 5.65 -1.90
CA ALA A 74 -4.81 5.05 -3.19
C ALA A 74 -5.30 3.59 -3.23
N SER A 75 -5.92 3.22 -4.35
CA SER A 75 -6.52 1.90 -4.56
C SER A 75 -5.63 1.07 -5.48
N TYR A 76 -5.25 -0.12 -5.02
CA TYR A 76 -4.39 -1.06 -5.73
C TYR A 76 -5.19 -2.32 -6.07
N TRP A 77 -5.12 -2.74 -7.33
CA TRP A 77 -5.85 -3.89 -7.82
C TRP A 77 -4.96 -5.14 -7.79
N GLY A 78 -5.33 -6.09 -6.94
CA GLY A 78 -4.64 -7.35 -6.74
C GLY A 78 -3.46 -7.29 -5.77
N ARG A 79 -3.20 -8.45 -5.14
CA ARG A 79 -2.22 -8.61 -4.06
C ARG A 79 -0.80 -8.24 -4.48
N ARG A 80 -0.40 -8.58 -5.71
CA ARG A 80 0.97 -8.31 -6.20
C ARG A 80 1.24 -6.82 -6.40
N ALA A 81 0.28 -6.07 -6.93
CA ALA A 81 0.40 -4.62 -7.08
C ALA A 81 0.45 -3.96 -5.70
N PHE A 82 -0.41 -4.42 -4.78
CA PHE A 82 -0.38 -3.99 -3.40
C PHE A 82 0.96 -4.31 -2.71
N GLU A 83 1.53 -5.51 -2.78
CA GLU A 83 2.83 -5.75 -2.14
C GLU A 83 3.97 -4.89 -2.70
N ARG A 84 3.92 -4.59 -4.01
CA ARG A 84 4.91 -3.71 -4.65
C ARG A 84 4.82 -2.28 -4.15
N HIS A 85 3.62 -1.78 -3.83
CA HIS A 85 3.40 -0.38 -3.46
C HIS A 85 4.19 0.04 -2.21
N PHE A 86 4.44 -0.87 -1.26
CA PHE A 86 5.24 -0.60 -0.06
C PHE A 86 6.67 -0.14 -0.38
N LYS A 87 7.20 -0.51 -1.56
CA LYS A 87 8.53 -0.09 -2.02
C LYS A 87 8.49 1.14 -2.92
N GLU A 88 7.32 1.58 -3.35
CA GLU A 88 7.16 2.73 -4.23
C GLU A 88 7.45 4.04 -3.48
N THR A 89 7.87 5.07 -4.21
CA THR A 89 8.26 6.37 -3.66
C THR A 89 7.10 7.05 -2.94
N GLN A 90 5.87 6.90 -3.44
CA GLN A 90 4.67 7.46 -2.81
C GLN A 90 4.49 6.94 -1.37
N HIS A 91 4.59 5.63 -1.17
CA HIS A 91 4.45 5.04 0.16
C HIS A 91 5.62 5.40 1.08
N GLN A 92 6.85 5.41 0.54
CA GLN A 92 8.04 5.87 1.28
C GLN A 92 7.90 7.32 1.75
N GLN A 93 7.36 8.21 0.90
CA GLN A 93 7.10 9.60 1.24
C GLN A 93 5.99 9.72 2.29
N GLY A 94 4.92 8.92 2.19
CA GLY A 94 3.87 8.85 3.21
C GLY A 94 4.42 8.44 4.58
N MET A 95 5.23 7.39 4.63
CA MET A 95 5.90 6.95 5.86
C MET A 95 6.86 8.02 6.42
N LYS A 96 7.61 8.69 5.54
CA LYS A 96 8.50 9.79 5.93
C LYS A 96 7.73 10.98 6.51
N ALA A 97 6.56 11.32 5.97
CA ALA A 97 5.70 12.38 6.51
C ALA A 97 5.16 12.03 7.91
N LEU A 98 4.98 10.75 8.21
CA LEU A 98 4.62 10.27 9.55
C LEU A 98 5.82 10.20 10.52
N GLY A 99 7.05 10.40 10.05
CA GLY A 99 8.28 10.27 10.84
C GLY A 99 8.65 8.81 11.16
N ILE A 100 8.08 7.85 10.42
CA ILE A 100 8.31 6.41 10.63
C ILE A 100 9.24 5.90 9.52
N PRO A 101 10.31 5.15 9.83
CA PRO A 101 11.16 4.55 8.82
C PRO A 101 10.42 3.43 8.07
N ASN A 102 10.46 3.44 6.74
CA ASN A 102 9.89 2.36 5.92
C ASN A 102 10.77 1.09 6.00
N SER A 103 10.53 0.29 7.02
CA SER A 103 11.19 -0.99 7.27
C SER A 103 10.25 -2.15 7.00
N LYS A 104 10.79 -3.37 6.91
CA LYS A 104 9.99 -4.60 6.71
C LYS A 104 8.95 -4.84 7.82
N HIS A 105 9.14 -4.25 9.00
CA HIS A 105 8.18 -4.34 10.11
C HIS A 105 6.82 -3.70 9.78
N PHE A 106 6.78 -2.76 8.84
CA PHE A 106 5.56 -2.04 8.44
C PHE A 106 4.93 -2.57 7.16
N PHE A 107 5.38 -3.72 6.65
CA PHE A 107 4.71 -4.37 5.52
C PHE A 107 3.29 -4.77 5.92
N GLU A 108 2.34 -4.61 5.00
CA GLU A 108 0.90 -4.85 5.19
C GLU A 108 0.16 -3.85 6.10
N VAL A 109 0.86 -2.88 6.70
CA VAL A 109 0.22 -1.82 7.48
C VAL A 109 -0.30 -0.74 6.53
N THR A 110 -1.61 -0.53 6.52
CA THR A 110 -2.27 0.44 5.62
C THR A 110 -2.84 1.64 6.34
N GLU A 111 -3.31 1.45 7.57
CA GLU A 111 -3.90 2.49 8.41
C GLU A 111 -2.82 3.30 9.13
N ILE A 112 -3.05 4.61 9.24
CA ILE A 112 -2.11 5.54 9.85
C ILE A 112 -2.03 5.32 11.37
N GLU A 113 -3.16 5.02 12.01
CA GLU A 113 -3.26 4.79 13.45
C GLU A 113 -2.46 3.53 13.85
N ASP A 114 -2.64 2.45 13.10
CA ASP A 114 -1.92 1.19 13.30
C ASP A 114 -0.41 1.36 13.12
N ALA A 115 0.03 2.08 12.09
CA ALA A 115 1.45 2.36 11.87
C ALA A 115 2.07 3.11 13.05
N ARG A 116 1.36 4.10 13.61
CA ARG A 116 1.81 4.86 14.79
C ARG A 116 1.89 3.99 16.03
N LYS A 117 0.88 3.15 16.27
CA LYS A 117 0.83 2.23 17.41
C LYS A 117 1.98 1.23 17.37
N LEU A 118 2.19 0.60 16.21
CA LEU A 118 3.28 -0.35 15.98
C LEU A 118 4.65 0.33 16.18
N TRP A 119 4.80 1.56 15.69
CA TRP A 119 6.05 2.31 15.88
C TRP A 119 6.33 2.62 17.34
N ALA A 120 5.30 3.04 18.11
CA ALA A 120 5.45 3.30 19.54
C ALA A 120 5.89 2.04 20.30
N GLU A 121 5.26 0.90 20.03
CA GLU A 121 5.64 -0.39 20.65
C GLU A 121 7.07 -0.82 20.27
N LEU A 122 7.46 -0.62 19.00
CA LEU A 122 8.80 -0.95 18.53
C LEU A 122 9.88 -0.07 19.18
N GLN A 123 9.58 1.22 19.38
CA GLN A 123 10.48 2.14 20.08
C GLN A 123 10.65 1.75 21.54
N GLU A 124 9.56 1.41 22.23
CA GLU A 124 9.63 0.99 23.63
C GLU A 124 10.45 -0.29 23.80
N ARG A 125 10.20 -1.28 22.95
CA ARG A 125 11.00 -2.51 22.92
C ARG A 125 12.47 -2.24 22.64
N ARG A 126 12.77 -1.28 21.76
CA ARG A 126 14.16 -0.92 21.43
C ARG A 126 14.87 -0.24 22.59
N LYS A 127 14.21 0.68 23.30
CA LYS A 127 14.75 1.34 24.49
C LYS A 127 15.09 0.33 25.58
N GLY A 128 14.20 -0.63 25.85
CA GLY A 128 14.46 -1.68 26.85
C GLY A 128 15.64 -2.60 26.53
N THR A 129 16.06 -2.69 25.26
CA THR A 129 17.21 -3.51 24.84
C THR A 129 18.51 -2.73 24.67
N SER A 130 18.43 -1.40 24.64
CA SER A 130 19.58 -0.54 24.39
C SER A 130 20.19 -0.14 25.73
N PHE A 131 21.37 -0.68 26.05
CA PHE A 131 22.13 -0.22 27.21
C PHE A 131 22.52 1.26 27.02
N GLU A 132 22.01 2.12 27.88
CA GLU A 132 22.34 3.54 27.91
C GLU A 132 23.37 3.78 29.03
N ALA A 133 24.66 3.88 28.68
CA ALA A 133 25.75 4.00 29.66
C ALA A 133 25.57 5.16 30.66
N ASP A 134 24.89 6.24 30.32
CA ASP A 134 24.62 7.32 31.28
C ASP A 134 23.51 6.98 32.30
N GLN A 135 22.58 6.09 31.95
CA GLN A 135 21.47 5.68 32.80
C GLN A 135 21.72 4.36 33.55
N ASP A 136 22.42 3.44 32.90
CA ASP A 136 22.56 2.04 33.32
C ASP A 136 23.96 1.73 33.92
N GLU A 137 24.94 2.62 33.76
CA GLU A 137 26.26 2.45 34.39
C GLU A 137 26.19 2.88 35.87
N GLU A 138 26.46 1.92 36.74
CA GLU A 138 26.44 2.06 38.19
C GLU A 138 27.87 2.14 38.75
N PHE A 139 28.11 3.09 39.64
CA PHE A 139 29.38 3.33 40.31
C PHE A 139 29.21 3.13 41.82
N GLU A 140 30.13 2.39 42.42
CA GLU A 140 30.18 2.16 43.87
C GLU A 140 31.14 3.16 44.52
N ASP A 141 30.75 3.72 45.67
CA ASP A 141 31.63 4.54 46.50
C ASP A 141 32.49 3.70 47.47
N ALA A 142 33.34 4.34 48.27
CA ALA A 142 34.19 3.63 49.23
C ALA A 142 33.42 2.99 50.40
N GLU A 143 32.16 3.36 50.60
CA GLU A 143 31.27 2.86 51.65
C GLU A 143 30.35 1.74 51.14
N GLY A 144 30.40 1.43 49.84
CA GLY A 144 29.61 0.38 49.19
C GLY A 144 28.23 0.84 48.69
N ASN A 145 27.96 2.15 48.65
CA ASN A 145 26.72 2.68 48.09
C ASN A 145 26.83 2.76 46.57
N VAL A 146 25.79 2.31 45.88
CA VAL A 146 25.73 2.27 44.42
C VAL A 146 24.92 3.44 43.88
N TYR A 147 25.50 4.20 42.96
CA TYR A 147 24.87 5.35 42.32
C TYR A 147 24.95 5.25 40.80
N LYS A 148 23.97 5.84 40.12
CA LYS A 148 24.08 6.08 38.67
C LYS A 148 25.24 7.02 38.38
N LYS A 149 25.90 6.83 37.23
CA LYS A 149 27.04 7.63 36.76
C LYS A 149 26.90 9.13 36.98
N LYS A 150 25.77 9.73 36.56
CA LYS A 150 25.54 11.17 36.69
C LYS A 150 25.54 11.62 38.16
N THR A 151 24.82 10.88 39.01
CA THR A 151 24.72 11.15 40.43
C THR A 151 26.08 11.02 41.11
N TRP A 152 26.83 9.96 40.79
CA TRP A 152 28.19 9.76 41.30
C TRP A 152 29.13 10.89 40.89
N LEU A 153 29.13 11.32 39.62
CA LEU A 153 29.95 12.44 39.15
C LEU A 153 29.59 13.77 39.83
N ASP A 154 28.29 14.02 40.06
CA ASP A 154 27.83 15.24 40.72
C ASP A 154 28.18 15.23 42.21
N LEU A 155 28.05 14.09 42.90
CA LEU A 155 28.48 13.93 44.29
C LEU A 155 30.01 14.08 44.42
N LYS A 156 30.77 13.48 43.50
CA LYS A 156 32.23 13.58 43.44
C LYS A 156 32.69 15.02 43.19
N ARG A 157 31.98 15.77 42.34
CA ARG A 157 32.25 17.19 42.12
C ARG A 157 31.99 18.03 43.38
N GLN A 158 31.02 17.62 44.21
CA GLN A 158 30.71 18.26 45.49
C GLN A 158 31.62 17.81 46.64
N GLY A 159 32.46 16.79 46.42
CA GLY A 159 33.33 16.21 47.45
C GLY A 159 32.60 15.38 48.51
N LEU A 160 31.41 14.87 48.17
CA LEU A 160 30.57 14.06 49.06
C LEU A 160 30.88 12.55 48.97
N VAL A 161 31.52 12.11 47.87
CA VAL A 161 32.12 10.78 47.65
C VAL A 161 33.38 10.88 46.80
#